data_AF-A0A6J8DM78-F1
#
_entry.id   AF-A0A6J8DM78-F1
#
_cell.length_a   1.000
_cell.length_b   1.000
_cell.length_c   1.000
_cell.angle_alpha   90.00
_cell.angle_beta   90.00
_cell.angle_gamma   90.00
#
_symmetry.space_group_name_H-M   'P 1'
#
loop_
_entity.id
_entity.type
_entity.pdbx_description
1 polymer ?
#
loop_
_entity_poly.entity_id
_entity_poly.type
_entity_poly.pdbx_seq_one_letter_code
_entity_poly.pdbx_strand_id
1 'polypeptide(L)'
;MDNFHTNWSITAESTLAILACTGEYTGNASRYCSSDGKWKEPNYSNCIIGAVRARRNSQTGFSANMMMLGREIFQPLDVILGTSNWNADRKEVPQYIKDLVENLKKVHDIARDNLKASQERQKGIYDLKYNQNIYNVGDVVCKLNQATKVGQSGKLKSPWKGPYLTIFNSLAITCTIQD
;
A
#
# COMPACT_ATOMS: atom_id res chain seq x y z
N MET A 1 15.13 1.18 -22.78
CA MET A 1 16.15 1.43 -21.74
C MET A 1 16.26 2.94 -21.68
N ASP A 2 15.41 3.53 -20.86
CA ASP A 2 14.87 4.84 -21.15
C ASP A 2 15.63 5.90 -20.34
N ASN A 3 16.04 6.96 -21.04
CA ASN A 3 16.80 8.10 -20.52
C ASN A 3 15.94 9.00 -19.60
N PHE A 4 15.34 8.42 -18.56
CA PHE A 4 14.46 9.16 -17.61
C PHE A 4 15.23 9.99 -16.58
N HIS A 5 16.56 9.87 -16.50
CA HIS A 5 17.36 10.57 -15.51
C HIS A 5 17.77 12.01 -15.90
N THR A 6 17.57 12.43 -17.16
CA THR A 6 18.27 13.61 -17.71
C THR A 6 17.40 14.77 -18.19
N ASN A 7 16.06 14.69 -18.19
CA ASN A 7 15.22 15.77 -18.71
C ASN A 7 14.61 16.67 -17.59
N TRP A 8 15.45 17.13 -16.65
CA TRP A 8 15.06 18.13 -15.66
C TRP A 8 15.59 19.50 -16.11
N SER A 9 14.73 20.53 -16.10
CA SER A 9 15.13 21.90 -16.45
C SER A 9 16.27 22.38 -15.55
N ILE A 10 17.23 23.11 -16.12
CA ILE A 10 18.30 23.76 -15.34
C ILE A 10 17.64 24.73 -14.36
N THR A 11 17.86 24.53 -13.06
CA THR A 11 17.32 25.40 -11.99
C THR A 11 18.45 25.86 -11.09
N ALA A 12 18.25 26.99 -10.40
CA ALA A 12 19.21 27.52 -9.46
C ALA A 12 19.49 26.54 -8.30
N GLU A 13 20.68 26.64 -7.70
CA GLU A 13 21.06 25.86 -6.52
C GLU A 13 20.04 26.03 -5.39
N SER A 14 19.89 25.02 -4.54
CA SER A 14 18.92 24.99 -3.41
C SER A 14 17.44 25.14 -3.80
N THR A 15 17.08 24.88 -5.07
CA THR A 15 15.70 25.01 -5.56
C THR A 15 15.01 23.66 -5.69
N LEU A 16 13.69 23.65 -5.50
CA LEU A 16 12.82 22.50 -5.77
C LEU A 16 12.21 22.63 -7.18
N ALA A 17 12.50 21.67 -8.05
CA ALA A 17 11.84 21.55 -9.34
C ALA A 17 10.66 20.60 -9.27
N ILE A 18 9.61 20.94 -10.01
CA ILE A 18 8.37 20.18 -10.09
C ILE A 18 8.13 19.87 -11.57
N LEU A 19 7.99 18.59 -11.89
CA LEU A 19 7.57 18.12 -13.20
C LEU A 19 6.25 17.37 -13.06
N ALA A 20 5.44 17.40 -14.11
CA ALA A 20 4.34 16.47 -14.23
C ALA A 20 4.89 15.04 -14.17
N CYS A 21 4.15 14.12 -13.56
CA CYS A 21 4.52 12.71 -13.55
C CYS A 21 4.71 12.20 -14.99
N THR A 22 5.81 11.50 -15.26
CA THR A 22 6.02 10.85 -16.56
C THR A 22 5.07 9.66 -16.69
N GLY A 23 4.29 9.62 -17.77
CA GLY A 23 3.28 8.58 -18.02
C GLY A 23 1.90 8.89 -17.45
N GLU A 24 1.10 7.84 -17.23
CA GLU A 24 -0.37 7.85 -17.05
C GLU A 24 -0.87 8.46 -15.72
N TYR A 25 0.03 8.86 -14.81
CA TYR A 25 -0.35 9.16 -13.43
C TYR A 25 -0.65 10.63 -13.19
N THR A 26 -1.71 10.91 -12.42
CA THR A 26 -2.03 12.26 -11.97
C THR A 26 -1.12 12.66 -10.81
N GLY A 27 -0.57 13.87 -10.89
CA GLY A 27 0.27 14.44 -9.84
C GLY A 27 1.55 15.07 -10.36
N ASN A 28 2.46 15.37 -9.44
CA ASN A 28 3.76 15.94 -9.74
C ASN A 28 4.89 15.10 -9.14
N ALA A 29 5.99 14.98 -9.89
CA ALA A 29 7.26 14.53 -9.37
C ALA A 29 8.06 15.76 -8.94
N SER A 30 8.63 15.73 -7.73
CA SER A 30 9.49 16.81 -7.26
C SER A 30 10.93 16.32 -7.11
N ARG A 31 11.89 17.19 -7.40
CA ARG A 31 13.31 16.90 -7.22
C ARG A 31 13.97 18.13 -6.62
N TYR A 32 14.84 17.92 -5.63
CA TYR A 32 15.55 19.02 -4.98
C TYR A 32 16.99 19.10 -5.49
N CYS A 33 17.43 20.30 -5.87
CA CYS A 33 18.82 20.60 -6.20
C CYS A 33 19.58 20.99 -4.94
N SER A 34 20.62 20.24 -4.57
CA SER A 34 21.50 20.58 -3.44
C SER A 34 22.25 21.89 -3.70
N SER A 35 22.80 22.49 -2.65
CA SER A 35 23.74 23.62 -2.77
C SER A 35 24.98 23.27 -3.60
N ASP A 36 25.30 21.98 -3.72
CA ASP A 36 26.45 21.48 -4.50
C ASP A 36 26.17 21.40 -6.01
N GLY A 37 25.06 21.99 -6.49
CA GLY A 37 24.59 21.88 -7.88
C GLY A 37 24.17 20.46 -8.31
N LYS A 38 24.11 19.51 -7.36
CA LYS A 38 23.75 18.11 -7.61
C LYS A 38 22.29 17.85 -7.26
N TRP A 39 21.58 17.19 -8.19
CA TRP A 39 20.20 16.79 -7.99
C TRP A 39 20.08 15.55 -7.09
N LYS A 40 19.29 15.66 -6.01
CA LYS A 40 18.90 14.51 -5.16
C LYS A 40 17.96 13.56 -5.90
N GLU A 41 17.67 12.40 -5.32
CA GLU A 41 16.72 11.45 -5.91
C GLU A 41 15.33 12.10 -6.09
N PRO A 42 14.66 11.86 -7.24
CA PRO A 42 13.32 12.36 -7.49
C PRO A 42 12.28 11.68 -6.58
N ASN A 43 11.39 12.49 -6.04
CA ASN A 43 10.26 12.05 -5.24
C ASN A 43 9.03 11.84 -6.13
N TYR A 44 8.67 10.58 -6.35
CA TYR A 44 7.51 10.14 -7.13
C TYR A 44 6.28 9.76 -6.28
N SER A 45 6.28 10.07 -4.98
CA SER A 45 5.20 9.69 -4.06
C SER A 45 3.80 10.06 -4.58
N ASN A 46 3.62 11.29 -5.05
CA ASN A 46 2.34 11.76 -5.59
C ASN A 46 1.92 10.98 -6.85
N CYS A 47 2.86 10.65 -7.74
CA CYS A 47 2.60 9.84 -8.93
C CYS A 47 2.14 8.42 -8.55
N ILE A 48 2.83 7.80 -7.59
CA ILE A 48 2.52 6.44 -7.12
C ILE A 48 1.15 6.41 -6.44
N ILE A 49 0.81 7.43 -5.65
CA ILE A 49 -0.50 7.52 -5.00
C ILE A 49 -1.62 7.59 -6.06
N GLY A 50 -1.44 8.38 -7.12
CA GLY A 50 -2.38 8.43 -8.25
C GLY A 50 -2.58 7.05 -8.89
N ALA A 51 -1.48 6.33 -9.14
CA ALA A 51 -1.49 4.97 -9.69
C ALA A 51 -2.27 3.98 -8.83
N VAL A 52 -1.98 3.97 -7.52
CA VAL A 52 -2.61 3.05 -6.56
C VAL A 52 -4.11 3.30 -6.46
N ARG A 53 -4.54 4.57 -6.56
CA ARG A 53 -5.95 4.94 -6.48
C ARG A 53 -6.75 4.54 -7.73
N ALA A 54 -6.13 4.63 -8.91
CA ALA A 54 -6.73 4.23 -10.18
C ALA A 54 -6.71 2.70 -10.41
N ARG A 55 -5.77 1.98 -9.78
CA ARG A 55 -5.65 0.53 -9.91
C ARG A 55 -6.79 -0.20 -9.20
N ARG A 56 -7.40 -1.15 -9.90
CA ARG A 56 -8.32 -2.14 -9.32
C ARG A 56 -7.61 -3.04 -8.32
N ASN A 57 -8.09 -3.11 -7.09
CA ASN A 57 -7.59 -4.06 -6.10
C ASN A 57 -8.23 -5.44 -6.33
N SER A 58 -7.43 -6.51 -6.28
CA SER A 58 -7.89 -7.89 -6.48
C SER A 58 -8.82 -8.39 -5.37
N GLN A 59 -8.67 -7.86 -4.14
CA GLN A 59 -9.50 -8.28 -3.00
C GLN A 59 -10.86 -7.59 -2.98
N THR A 60 -10.92 -6.29 -3.27
CA THR A 60 -12.20 -5.56 -3.30
C THR A 60 -12.89 -5.69 -4.65
N GLY A 61 -12.11 -5.90 -5.73
CA GLY A 61 -12.62 -5.93 -7.09
C GLY A 61 -12.91 -4.55 -7.67
N PHE A 62 -12.49 -3.46 -7.02
CA PHE A 62 -12.69 -2.08 -7.49
C PHE A 62 -11.45 -1.22 -7.25
N SER A 63 -11.32 -0.10 -7.95
CA SER A 63 -10.30 0.91 -7.66
C SER A 63 -10.66 1.70 -6.41
N ALA A 64 -9.69 2.38 -5.80
CA ALA A 64 -9.97 3.26 -4.67
C ALA A 64 -10.80 4.48 -5.10
N ASN A 65 -10.59 4.98 -6.33
CA ASN A 65 -11.38 6.07 -6.90
C ASN A 65 -12.86 5.69 -6.98
N MET A 66 -13.18 4.50 -7.50
CA MET A 66 -14.55 4.01 -7.60
C MET A 66 -15.22 3.87 -6.24
N MET A 67 -14.52 3.33 -5.25
CA MET A 67 -15.07 3.17 -3.90
C MET A 67 -15.29 4.52 -3.20
N MET A 68 -14.40 5.51 -3.41
CA MET A 68 -14.51 6.81 -2.73
C MET A 68 -15.50 7.77 -3.42
N LEU A 69 -15.55 7.75 -4.75
CA LEU A 69 -16.29 8.74 -5.54
C LEU A 69 -17.52 8.16 -6.23
N GLY A 70 -17.71 6.85 -6.27
CA GLY A 70 -18.82 6.20 -6.99
C GLY A 70 -18.66 6.20 -8.50
N ARG A 71 -17.50 6.65 -8.99
CA ARG A 71 -17.12 6.72 -10.41
C ARG A 71 -15.60 6.64 -10.54
N GLU A 72 -15.14 6.20 -11.69
CA GLU A 72 -13.72 6.28 -12.03
C GLU A 72 -13.32 7.71 -12.40
N ILE A 73 -12.09 8.08 -12.05
CA ILE A 73 -11.45 9.31 -12.51
C ILE A 73 -10.67 8.96 -13.79
N PHE A 74 -10.91 9.71 -14.85
CA PHE A 74 -10.13 9.57 -16.08
C PHE A 74 -8.74 10.18 -15.90
N GLN A 75 -7.73 9.43 -16.31
CA GLN A 75 -6.38 9.93 -16.41
C GLN A 75 -6.28 10.82 -17.66
N PRO A 76 -5.36 11.81 -17.70
CA PRO A 76 -5.16 12.64 -18.89
C PRO A 76 -4.97 11.83 -20.17
N LEU A 77 -4.33 10.66 -20.06
CA LEU A 77 -4.16 9.73 -21.17
C LEU A 77 -5.48 9.16 -21.69
N ASP A 78 -6.45 8.84 -20.81
CA ASP A 78 -7.75 8.31 -21.23
C ASP A 78 -8.56 9.32 -22.07
N VAL A 79 -8.32 10.60 -21.82
CA VAL A 79 -8.90 11.70 -22.61
C VAL A 79 -8.21 11.79 -23.97
N ILE A 80 -6.87 11.74 -23.99
CA ILE A 80 -6.07 11.80 -25.24
C ILE A 80 -6.34 10.59 -26.14
N LEU A 81 -6.45 9.39 -25.57
CA LEU A 81 -6.73 8.16 -26.30
C LEU A 81 -8.22 7.97 -26.64
N GLY A 82 -9.10 8.83 -26.12
CA GLY A 82 -10.54 8.72 -26.33
C GLY A 82 -11.18 7.48 -25.72
N THR A 83 -10.51 6.81 -24.77
CA THR A 83 -11.05 5.67 -24.02
C THR A 83 -12.06 6.12 -22.96
N SER A 84 -12.02 7.40 -22.56
CA SER A 84 -12.98 7.97 -21.63
C SER A 84 -14.38 8.09 -22.24
N ASN A 85 -15.38 7.56 -21.55
CA ASN A 85 -16.80 7.73 -21.89
C ASN A 85 -17.37 9.05 -21.35
N TRP A 86 -16.55 10.11 -21.29
CA TRP A 86 -16.83 11.41 -20.67
C TRP A 86 -18.16 12.04 -21.11
N ASN A 87 -18.59 11.79 -22.36
CA ASN A 87 -19.78 12.38 -22.97
C ASN A 87 -20.95 11.40 -23.14
N ALA A 88 -20.84 10.14 -22.71
CA ALA A 88 -21.84 9.12 -23.05
C ALA A 88 -23.17 9.31 -22.31
N ASP A 89 -23.15 9.89 -21.10
CA ASP A 89 -24.31 10.00 -20.22
C ASP A 89 -24.51 11.43 -19.69
N ARG A 90 -24.95 12.37 -20.55
CA ARG A 90 -25.50 13.63 -20.05
C ARG A 90 -26.86 13.36 -19.41
N LYS A 91 -26.85 13.03 -18.12
CA LYS A 91 -28.07 12.85 -17.31
C LYS A 91 -28.51 14.16 -16.70
N GLU A 92 -29.80 14.28 -16.44
CA GLU A 92 -30.31 15.34 -15.57
C GLU A 92 -29.68 15.23 -14.18
N VAL A 93 -29.34 16.36 -13.57
CA VAL A 93 -28.71 16.44 -12.24
C VAL A 93 -29.39 15.56 -11.18
N PRO A 94 -30.73 15.55 -11.01
CA PRO A 94 -31.37 14.71 -10.00
C PRO A 94 -31.18 13.21 -10.27
N GLN A 95 -31.18 12.79 -11.53
CA GLN A 95 -30.96 11.38 -11.89
C GLN A 95 -29.50 10.98 -11.64
N TYR A 96 -28.55 11.85 -12.01
CA TYR A 96 -27.14 11.62 -11.77
C TYR A 96 -26.82 11.39 -10.29
N ILE A 97 -27.38 12.22 -9.40
CA ILE A 97 -27.15 12.09 -7.94
C ILE A 97 -27.72 10.75 -7.43
N LYS A 98 -28.92 10.36 -7.88
CA LYS A 98 -29.53 9.08 -7.50
C LYS A 98 -28.65 7.91 -7.92
N ASP A 99 -28.22 7.89 -9.17
CA ASP A 99 -27.34 6.85 -9.73
C ASP A 99 -26.01 6.79 -8.96
N LEU A 100 -25.42 7.94 -8.62
CA LEU A 100 -24.16 8.01 -7.89
C LEU A 100 -24.27 7.37 -6.50
N VAL A 101 -25.33 7.72 -5.75
CA VAL A 101 -25.57 7.16 -4.41
C VAL A 101 -25.85 5.67 -4.48
N GLU A 102 -26.62 5.22 -5.48
CA GLU A 102 -26.90 3.80 -5.69
C GLU A 102 -25.63 3.02 -6.04
N ASN A 103 -24.79 3.56 -6.93
CA ASN A 103 -23.52 2.96 -7.32
C ASN A 103 -22.57 2.84 -6.13
N LEU A 104 -22.43 3.88 -5.31
CA LEU A 104 -21.60 3.84 -4.10
C LEU A 104 -22.05 2.71 -3.16
N LYS A 105 -23.36 2.59 -2.89
CA LYS A 105 -23.91 1.53 -2.05
C LYS A 105 -23.57 0.15 -2.62
N LYS A 106 -23.89 -0.08 -3.91
CA LYS A 106 -23.62 -1.34 -4.61
C LYS A 106 -22.14 -1.72 -4.58
N VAL A 107 -21.25 -0.78 -4.89
CA VAL A 107 -19.79 -1.01 -4.88
C VAL A 107 -19.31 -1.42 -3.49
N HIS A 108 -19.76 -0.74 -2.44
CA HIS A 108 -19.37 -1.06 -1.08
C HIS A 108 -19.90 -2.41 -0.60
N ASP A 109 -21.14 -2.76 -0.94
CA ASP A 109 -21.71 -4.04 -0.57
C ASP A 109 -20.96 -5.21 -1.25
N ILE A 110 -20.73 -5.11 -2.56
CA ILE A 110 -19.93 -6.09 -3.31
C ILE A 110 -18.50 -6.17 -2.76
N ALA A 111 -17.87 -5.02 -2.49
CA ALA A 111 -16.52 -5.00 -1.94
C ALA A 111 -16.45 -5.68 -0.57
N ARG A 112 -17.46 -5.51 0.28
CA ARG A 112 -17.53 -6.14 1.61
C ARG A 112 -17.65 -7.66 1.50
N ASP A 113 -18.45 -8.16 0.56
CA ASP A 113 -18.61 -9.60 0.33
C ASP A 113 -17.34 -10.22 -0.26
N ASN A 114 -16.71 -9.55 -1.23
CA ASN A 114 -15.42 -9.97 -1.77
C ASN A 114 -14.33 -10.01 -0.69
N LEU A 115 -14.30 -9.00 0.19
CA LEU A 115 -13.35 -8.95 1.31
C LEU A 115 -13.55 -10.10 2.28
N LYS A 116 -14.80 -10.44 2.65
CA LYS A 116 -15.08 -11.60 3.52
C LYS A 116 -14.58 -12.90 2.88
N ALA A 117 -14.94 -13.16 1.63
CA ALA A 117 -14.49 -14.35 0.92
C ALA A 117 -12.97 -14.42 0.78
N SER A 118 -12.32 -13.28 0.51
CA SER A 118 -10.87 -13.18 0.43
C SER A 118 -10.19 -13.44 1.78
N GLN A 119 -10.76 -12.91 2.86
CA GLN A 119 -10.28 -13.14 4.23
C GLN A 119 -10.41 -14.61 4.63
N GLU A 120 -11.55 -15.25 4.35
CA GLU A 120 -11.75 -16.68 4.63
C GLU A 120 -10.76 -17.55 3.86
N ARG A 121 -10.53 -17.25 2.58
CA ARG A 121 -9.52 -17.94 1.77
C ARG A 121 -8.11 -17.74 2.33
N GLN A 122 -7.74 -16.51 2.67
CA GLN A 122 -6.42 -16.20 3.22
C GLN A 122 -6.21 -16.87 4.57
N LYS A 123 -7.24 -16.87 5.42
CA LYS A 123 -7.25 -17.58 6.70
C LYS A 123 -7.06 -19.08 6.48
N GLY A 124 -7.81 -19.71 5.58
CA GLY A 124 -7.65 -21.13 5.28
C GLY A 124 -6.23 -21.49 4.81
N ILE A 125 -5.64 -20.68 3.92
CA ILE A 125 -4.26 -20.88 3.47
C ILE A 125 -3.26 -20.69 4.62
N TYR A 126 -3.50 -19.71 5.49
CA TYR A 126 -2.66 -19.47 6.66
C TYR A 126 -2.73 -20.65 7.64
N ASP A 127 -3.94 -21.08 8.00
CA ASP A 127 -4.20 -22.18 8.93
C ASP A 127 -3.59 -23.51 8.43
N LEU A 128 -3.60 -23.76 7.11
CA LEU A 128 -2.93 -24.93 6.51
C LEU A 128 -1.39 -24.89 6.65
N LYS A 129 -0.79 -23.69 6.61
CA LYS A 129 0.67 -23.51 6.77
C LYS A 129 1.08 -23.32 8.22
N TYR A 130 0.11 -23.14 9.11
CA TYR A 130 0.36 -22.80 10.49
C TYR A 130 0.73 -24.05 11.28
N ASN A 131 1.99 -24.12 11.71
CA ASN A 131 2.41 -25.10 12.70
C ASN A 131 1.98 -24.61 14.08
N GLN A 132 1.00 -25.29 14.67
CA GLN A 132 0.58 -25.05 16.05
C GLN A 132 1.67 -25.51 17.02
N ASN A 133 2.48 -24.55 17.49
CA ASN A 133 3.35 -24.79 18.64
C ASN A 133 2.58 -24.43 19.91
N ILE A 134 2.00 -25.44 20.56
CA ILE A 134 1.31 -25.27 21.84
C ILE A 134 2.35 -25.26 22.96
N TYR A 135 2.41 -24.18 23.71
CA TYR A 135 3.27 -24.03 24.89
C TYR A 135 2.47 -24.20 26.17
N ASN A 136 2.94 -25.06 27.06
CA ASN A 136 2.37 -25.28 28.38
C ASN A 136 3.10 -24.45 29.44
N VAL A 137 2.41 -24.20 30.56
CA VAL A 137 3.03 -23.55 31.72
C VAL A 137 4.15 -24.45 32.24
N GLY A 138 5.35 -23.88 32.41
CA GLY A 138 6.56 -24.59 32.79
C GLY A 138 7.47 -24.99 31.63
N ASP A 139 7.04 -24.84 30.37
CA ASP A 139 7.90 -25.10 29.21
C ASP A 139 9.04 -24.07 29.14
N VAL A 140 10.24 -24.58 28.84
CA VAL A 140 11.44 -23.76 28.61
C VAL A 140 11.47 -23.33 27.15
N VAL A 141 11.40 -22.03 26.92
CA VAL A 141 11.34 -21.44 25.58
C VAL A 141 12.46 -20.42 25.38
N CYS A 142 12.92 -20.30 24.14
CA CYS A 142 13.87 -19.27 23.73
C CYS A 142 13.15 -18.19 22.92
N LYS A 143 13.40 -16.92 23.25
CA LYS A 143 12.86 -15.78 22.51
C LYS A 143 13.78 -15.40 21.37
N LEU A 144 13.22 -15.16 20.19
CA LEU A 144 13.96 -14.62 19.06
C LEU A 144 14.38 -13.17 19.35
N ASN A 145 15.68 -12.91 19.34
CA ASN A 145 16.30 -11.62 19.63
C ASN A 145 16.67 -10.89 18.33
N GLN A 146 15.68 -10.23 17.74
CA GLN A 146 15.86 -9.47 16.49
C GLN A 146 16.55 -8.11 16.69
N ALA A 147 16.62 -7.61 17.92
CA ALA A 147 17.23 -6.31 18.20
C ALA A 147 18.75 -6.37 18.02
N THR A 148 19.31 -5.50 17.18
CA THR A 148 20.77 -5.35 17.00
C THR A 148 21.17 -3.95 17.43
N LYS A 149 22.21 -3.83 18.26
CA LYS A 149 22.77 -2.52 18.63
C LYS A 149 23.56 -1.96 17.46
N VAL A 150 23.49 -0.64 17.25
CA VAL A 150 24.29 0.06 16.24
C VAL A 150 25.78 -0.25 16.48
N GLY A 151 26.50 -0.64 15.42
CA GLY A 151 27.90 -1.04 15.49
C GLY A 151 28.16 -2.54 15.74
N GLN A 152 27.13 -3.34 16.03
CA GLN A 152 27.25 -4.81 16.08
C GLN A 152 26.63 -5.46 14.83
N SER A 153 27.26 -6.52 14.33
CA SER A 153 26.70 -7.31 13.23
C SER A 153 25.68 -8.30 13.76
N GLY A 154 24.43 -8.21 13.29
CA GLY A 154 23.38 -9.17 13.64
C GLY A 154 23.71 -10.62 13.25
N LYS A 155 24.65 -10.83 12.31
CA LYS A 155 25.11 -12.17 11.90
C LYS A 155 25.99 -12.87 12.94
N LEU A 156 26.70 -12.11 13.76
CA LEU A 156 27.64 -12.64 14.77
C LEU A 156 26.97 -12.83 16.15
N LYS A 157 25.71 -12.42 16.28
CA LYS A 157 24.94 -12.52 17.52
C LYS A 157 24.09 -13.79 17.50
N SER A 158 23.98 -14.46 18.65
CA SER A 158 22.99 -15.55 18.80
C SER A 158 21.58 -14.99 18.55
N PRO A 159 20.80 -15.60 17.63
CA PRO A 159 19.43 -15.16 17.36
C PRO A 159 18.49 -15.49 18.51
N TRP A 160 18.87 -16.39 19.43
CA TRP A 160 18.03 -16.83 20.54
C TRP A 160 18.53 -16.24 21.86
N LYS A 161 17.60 -15.70 22.66
CA LYS A 161 17.82 -15.27 24.05
C LYS A 161 16.96 -16.13 24.98
N GLY A 162 17.52 -16.57 26.08
CA GLY A 162 16.89 -17.53 27.01
C GLY A 162 17.92 -18.53 27.51
N PRO A 163 17.54 -19.49 28.36
CA PRO A 163 16.19 -20.04 28.53
C PRO A 163 15.24 -19.16 29.35
N TYR A 164 13.97 -19.15 28.96
CA TYR A 164 12.88 -18.49 29.69
C TYR A 164 11.77 -19.50 30.02
N LEU A 165 11.07 -19.27 31.14
CA LEU A 165 9.96 -20.14 31.56
C LEU A 165 8.62 -19.54 31.16
N THR A 166 7.74 -20.39 30.66
CA THR A 166 6.36 -20.01 30.32
C THR A 166 5.51 -19.96 31.59
N ILE A 167 5.03 -18.78 31.98
CA ILE A 167 4.26 -18.57 33.23
C ILE A 167 2.75 -18.72 32.99
N PHE A 168 2.28 -18.21 31.84
CA PHE A 168 0.87 -18.13 31.55
C PHE A 168 0.63 -18.24 30.04
N ASN A 169 -0.37 -19.02 29.69
CA ASN A 169 -0.86 -19.15 28.32
C ASN A 169 -2.16 -18.35 28.22
N SER A 170 -2.08 -17.16 27.61
CA SER A 170 -3.21 -16.24 27.53
C SER A 170 -4.12 -16.52 26.33
N LEU A 171 -3.60 -17.16 25.28
CA LEU A 171 -4.30 -17.56 24.05
C LEU A 171 -3.49 -18.66 23.34
N ALA A 172 -4.13 -19.46 22.48
CA ALA A 172 -3.50 -20.55 21.72
C ALA A 172 -2.21 -20.18 20.92
N ILE A 173 -1.87 -18.89 20.79
CA ILE A 173 -0.73 -18.37 20.01
C ILE A 173 0.20 -17.46 20.85
N THR A 174 -0.21 -17.02 22.05
CA THR A 174 0.56 -16.05 22.86
C THR A 174 0.78 -16.51 24.30
N CYS A 175 2.05 -16.73 24.63
CA CYS A 175 2.52 -17.06 25.98
C CYS A 175 3.26 -15.86 26.61
N THR A 176 3.16 -15.72 27.93
CA THR A 176 3.99 -14.78 28.70
C THR A 176 5.16 -15.53 29.31
N ILE A 177 6.36 -15.00 29.11
CA ILE A 177 7.61 -15.58 29.58
C ILE A 177 8.16 -14.82 30.78
N GLN A 178 8.80 -15.52 31.72
CA GLN A 178 9.56 -14.92 32.82
C GLN A 178 11.03 -14.78 32.44
N ASP A 179 11.60 -13.59 32.66
CA ASP A 179 13.05 -13.32 32.60
C ASP A 179 13.74 -13.63 33.94
#